data_AF-A0A1Q9S705-F1
#
_entry.id   AF-A0A1Q9S705-F1
#
_cell.length_a   1.000
_cell.length_b   1.000
_cell.length_c   1.000
_cell.angle_alpha   90.00
_cell.angle_beta   90.00
_cell.angle_gamma   90.00
#
_symmetry.space_group_name_H-M   'P 1'
#
loop_
_entity.id
_entity.type
_entity.pdbx_description
1 polymer ?
#
loop_
_entity_poly.entity_id
_entity_poly.type
_entity_poly.pdbx_seq_one_letter_code
_entity_poly.pdbx_strand_id
1 'polypeptide(L)'
;MATEPATTMRAVLTSRVAADPGLRERVTVTAESAQDLAARLPRTGERFCAAVVFGVVGHLDAGERRALWGALGGALPPGAPIAVELMGVAAPRTIPPVRMLRERVGDQVYEWWSAGAPSGAGRMRFDTTWKVFGPAGGAPVREVSESYQWHTLGTADLAAESGLAAEQVTDVDGRTTAEIAILRRRPA
;
A
#
# COMPACT_ATOMS: atom_id res chain seq x y z
N MET A 1 3.63 13.39 -7.89
CA MET A 1 3.72 13.55 -6.42
C MET A 1 3.68 12.19 -5.78
N ALA A 2 4.44 11.98 -4.70
CA ALA A 2 4.39 10.79 -3.87
C ALA A 2 4.38 11.21 -2.39
N THR A 3 3.54 10.60 -1.56
CA THR A 3 3.44 10.91 -0.13
C THR A 3 3.75 9.66 0.68
N GLU A 4 4.59 9.79 1.70
CA GLU A 4 5.01 8.68 2.57
C GLU A 4 5.28 9.22 3.98
N PRO A 5 4.43 8.92 4.98
CA PRO A 5 4.60 9.45 6.33
C PRO A 5 5.79 8.83 7.08
N ALA A 6 6.14 7.57 6.83
CA ALA A 6 7.22 6.89 7.53
C ALA A 6 8.59 7.39 7.06
N THR A 7 9.35 8.01 7.96
CA THR A 7 10.64 8.65 7.66
C THR A 7 11.62 7.73 6.94
N THR A 8 11.76 6.47 7.38
CA THR A 8 12.67 5.50 6.76
C THR A 8 12.26 5.14 5.35
N MET A 9 10.96 4.86 5.13
CA MET A 9 10.44 4.55 3.79
C MET A 9 10.55 5.76 2.86
N ARG A 10 10.23 6.96 3.36
CA ARG A 10 10.36 8.21 2.61
C ARG A 10 11.81 8.51 2.24
N ALA A 11 12.77 8.20 3.11
CA ALA A 11 14.19 8.36 2.82
C ALA A 11 14.63 7.43 1.66
N VAL A 12 14.20 6.16 1.67
CA VAL A 12 14.47 5.21 0.58
C VAL A 12 13.80 5.67 -0.73
N LEU A 13 12.54 6.10 -0.68
CA LEU A 13 11.81 6.65 -1.82
C LEU A 13 12.53 7.87 -2.41
N THR A 14 12.87 8.84 -1.56
CA THR A 14 13.60 10.06 -1.96
C THR A 14 14.95 9.72 -2.59
N SER A 15 15.69 8.75 -2.03
CA SER A 15 16.95 8.28 -2.60
C SER A 15 16.78 7.71 -4.01
N ARG A 16 15.75 6.89 -4.23
CA ARG A 16 15.44 6.33 -5.56
C ARG A 16 15.03 7.41 -6.57
N VAL A 17 14.18 8.35 -6.15
CA VAL A 17 13.77 9.49 -6.98
C VAL A 17 14.97 10.37 -7.35
N ALA A 18 15.87 10.65 -6.40
CA ALA A 18 17.02 11.50 -6.63
C ALA A 18 18.08 10.87 -7.55
N ALA A 19 18.17 9.54 -7.57
CA ALA A 19 19.11 8.79 -8.41
C ALA A 19 18.67 8.70 -9.89
N ASP A 20 17.39 8.91 -10.19
CA ASP A 20 16.84 8.91 -11.54
C ASP A 20 16.61 10.37 -12.01
N PRO A 21 17.36 10.88 -13.01
CA PRO A 21 17.21 12.25 -13.48
C PRO A 21 15.79 12.60 -13.93
N GLY A 22 15.09 11.68 -14.59
CA GLY A 22 13.73 11.90 -15.10
C GLY A 22 12.70 11.97 -13.97
N LEU A 23 12.88 11.19 -12.89
CA LEU A 23 12.01 11.26 -11.71
C LEU A 23 12.33 12.50 -10.87
N ARG A 24 13.61 12.81 -10.67
CA ARG A 24 14.06 13.93 -9.83
C ARG A 24 13.44 15.27 -10.23
N GLU A 25 13.25 15.51 -11.52
CA GLU A 25 12.64 16.74 -12.02
C GLU A 25 11.11 16.77 -11.90
N ARG A 26 10.45 15.61 -11.78
CA ARG A 26 8.99 15.47 -11.96
C ARG A 26 8.25 15.04 -10.68
N VAL A 27 8.97 14.49 -9.70
CA VAL A 27 8.37 13.89 -8.50
C VAL A 27 8.64 14.73 -7.27
N THR A 28 7.59 15.37 -6.77
CA THR A 28 7.57 15.94 -5.42
C THR A 28 7.29 14.83 -4.40
N VAL A 29 8.17 14.65 -3.42
CA VAL A 29 8.00 13.73 -2.28
C VAL A 29 7.58 14.52 -1.04
N THR A 30 6.47 14.14 -0.40
CA THR A 30 5.97 14.78 0.83
C THR A 30 5.87 13.77 1.98
N ALA A 31 5.80 14.29 3.20
CA ALA A 31 5.72 13.51 4.44
C ALA A 31 4.28 13.29 4.94
N GLU A 32 3.28 13.61 4.12
CA GLU A 32 1.89 13.66 4.55
C GLU A 32 1.32 12.25 4.70
N SER A 33 0.49 12.06 5.72
CA SER A 33 -0.35 10.87 5.81
C SER A 33 -1.49 10.95 4.77
N ALA A 34 -2.19 9.83 4.55
CA ALA A 34 -3.38 9.83 3.71
C ALA A 34 -4.48 10.74 4.28
N GLN A 35 -4.56 10.87 5.61
CA GLN A 35 -5.48 11.74 6.33
C GLN A 35 -5.14 13.23 6.10
N ASP A 36 -3.85 13.59 6.22
CA ASP A 36 -3.40 14.96 5.94
C ASP A 36 -3.68 15.35 4.50
N LEU A 37 -3.39 14.45 3.56
CA LEU A 37 -3.70 14.63 2.15
C LEU A 37 -5.20 14.81 1.92
N ALA A 38 -6.04 13.95 2.49
CA ALA A 38 -7.50 14.03 2.38
C ALA A 38 -8.04 15.37 2.92
N ALA A 39 -7.46 15.89 4.01
CA ALA A 39 -7.81 17.18 4.57
C ALA A 39 -7.29 18.36 3.73
N ARG A 40 -6.17 18.21 3.02
CA ARG A 40 -5.50 19.29 2.27
C ARG A 40 -6.06 19.47 0.86
N LEU A 41 -6.30 18.38 0.12
CA LEU A 41 -6.68 18.45 -1.31
C LEU A 41 -7.90 19.34 -1.59
N PRO A 42 -9.00 19.30 -0.82
CA PRO A 42 -10.14 20.18 -1.05
C PRO A 42 -9.80 21.67 -0.91
N ARG A 43 -8.80 22.01 -0.07
CA ARG A 43 -8.39 23.39 0.21
C ARG A 43 -7.41 23.94 -0.82
N THR A 44 -6.53 23.10 -1.38
CA THR A 44 -5.52 23.55 -2.35
C THR A 44 -6.05 23.63 -3.77
N GLY A 45 -7.11 22.89 -4.09
CA GLY A 45 -7.64 22.87 -5.45
C GLY A 45 -6.73 22.16 -6.45
N GLU A 46 -5.75 21.39 -5.98
CA GLU A 46 -4.90 20.58 -6.86
C GLU A 46 -5.71 19.55 -7.64
N ARG A 47 -5.20 19.20 -8.82
CA ARG A 47 -5.82 18.26 -9.74
C ARG A 47 -4.81 17.22 -10.19
N PHE A 48 -5.27 15.98 -10.30
CA PHE A 48 -4.47 14.86 -10.79
C PHE A 48 -5.21 14.14 -11.92
N CYS A 49 -4.49 13.36 -12.70
CA CYS A 49 -5.08 12.52 -13.76
C CYS A 49 -5.27 11.06 -13.33
N ALA A 50 -4.65 10.65 -12.22
CA ALA A 50 -4.74 9.31 -11.63
C ALA A 50 -4.26 9.36 -10.17
N ALA A 51 -4.59 8.33 -9.39
CA ALA A 51 -4.04 8.11 -8.06
C ALA A 51 -3.62 6.65 -7.85
N VAL A 52 -2.62 6.45 -6.99
CA VAL A 52 -2.13 5.12 -6.57
C VAL A 52 -2.10 5.10 -5.05
N VAL A 53 -2.77 4.11 -4.45
CA VAL A 53 -2.98 3.97 -3.01
C VAL A 53 -2.55 2.56 -2.60
N PHE A 54 -1.25 2.38 -2.38
CA PHE A 54 -0.63 1.09 -2.10
C PHE A 54 -0.15 1.03 -0.65
N GLY A 55 -0.39 -0.07 0.05
CA GLY A 55 -0.05 -0.21 1.47
C GLY A 55 -0.76 0.76 2.42
N VAL A 56 -1.91 1.35 2.03
CA VAL A 56 -2.57 2.40 2.81
C VAL A 56 -3.95 1.99 3.32
N VAL A 57 -4.83 1.51 2.44
CA VAL A 57 -6.29 1.44 2.74
C VAL A 57 -6.63 0.60 3.97
N GLY A 58 -5.88 -0.47 4.25
CA GLY A 58 -6.17 -1.29 5.43
C GLY A 58 -5.67 -0.68 6.74
N HIS A 59 -4.81 0.34 6.73
CA HIS A 59 -4.46 1.06 7.95
C HIS A 59 -5.50 2.11 8.35
N LEU A 60 -6.38 2.47 7.43
CA LEU A 60 -7.41 3.48 7.65
C LEU A 60 -8.69 2.84 8.15
N ASP A 61 -9.39 3.50 9.07
CA ASP A 61 -10.76 3.14 9.43
C ASP A 61 -11.76 3.54 8.31
N ALA A 62 -13.02 3.15 8.45
CA ALA A 62 -14.04 3.42 7.44
C ALA A 62 -14.36 4.91 7.28
N GLY A 63 -14.20 5.74 8.32
CA GLY A 63 -14.38 7.19 8.24
C GLY A 63 -13.23 7.83 7.48
N GLU A 64 -12.00 7.46 7.81
CA GLU A 64 -10.78 7.93 7.16
C GLU A 64 -10.75 7.56 5.66
N ARG A 65 -11.12 6.32 5.31
CA ARG A 65 -11.21 5.92 3.89
C ARG A 65 -12.26 6.71 3.13
N ARG A 66 -13.46 6.93 3.70
CA ARG A 66 -14.49 7.76 3.07
C ARG A 66 -14.00 9.19 2.82
N ALA A 67 -13.27 9.76 3.78
CA ALA A 67 -12.66 11.08 3.61
C ALA A 67 -11.64 11.08 2.46
N LEU A 68 -10.79 10.06 2.38
CA LEU A 68 -9.84 9.87 1.29
C LEU A 68 -10.54 9.76 -0.08
N TRP A 69 -11.59 8.95 -0.18
CA TRP A 69 -12.37 8.79 -1.43
C TRP A 69 -13.05 10.09 -1.84
N GLY A 70 -13.62 10.84 -0.89
CA GLY A 70 -14.20 12.16 -1.17
C GLY A 70 -13.16 13.15 -1.70
N ALA A 71 -11.98 13.20 -1.06
CA ALA A 71 -10.90 14.09 -1.47
C ALA A 71 -10.36 13.74 -2.87
N LEU A 72 -10.07 12.46 -3.13
CA LEU A 72 -9.62 11.99 -4.44
C LEU A 72 -10.68 12.21 -5.53
N GLY A 73 -11.96 11.96 -5.21
CA GLY A 73 -13.08 12.18 -6.12
C GLY A 73 -13.34 13.65 -6.49
N GLY A 74 -12.83 14.60 -5.70
CA GLY A 74 -12.83 16.03 -6.01
C GLY A 74 -11.57 16.51 -6.75
N ALA A 75 -10.44 15.81 -6.58
CA ALA A 75 -9.17 16.15 -7.22
C ALA A 75 -8.96 15.47 -8.58
N LEU A 76 -9.73 14.44 -8.90
CA LEU A 76 -9.64 13.65 -10.14
C LEU A 76 -10.80 13.97 -11.09
N PRO A 77 -10.56 14.09 -12.41
CA PRO A 77 -11.63 14.22 -13.39
C PRO A 77 -12.43 12.90 -13.53
N PRO A 78 -13.66 12.92 -14.08
CA PRO A 78 -14.40 11.71 -14.40
C PRO A 78 -13.57 10.74 -15.25
N GLY A 79 -13.66 9.43 -14.95
CA GLY A 79 -12.91 8.38 -15.64
C GLY A 79 -11.44 8.21 -15.21
N ALA A 80 -10.86 9.14 -14.44
CA ALA A 80 -9.51 8.99 -13.91
C ALA A 80 -9.42 7.77 -12.98
N PRO A 81 -8.38 6.91 -13.13
CA PRO A 81 -8.24 5.71 -12.33
C PRO A 81 -7.64 5.98 -10.95
N ILE A 82 -8.13 5.25 -9.96
CA ILE A 82 -7.49 5.08 -8.66
C ILE A 82 -7.07 3.61 -8.53
N ALA A 83 -5.76 3.35 -8.54
CA ALA A 83 -5.24 2.01 -8.29
C ALA A 83 -5.07 1.79 -6.79
N VAL A 84 -5.65 0.73 -6.26
CA VAL A 84 -5.64 0.40 -4.83
C VAL A 84 -5.06 -1.00 -4.65
N GLU A 85 -4.03 -1.13 -3.80
CA GLU A 85 -3.51 -2.43 -3.39
C GLU A 85 -4.35 -3.04 -2.26
N LEU A 86 -4.67 -4.32 -2.40
CA LEU A 86 -5.32 -5.17 -1.41
C LEU A 86 -4.40 -6.31 -1.00
N MET A 87 -4.65 -6.86 0.18
CA MET A 87 -3.77 -7.86 0.81
C MET A 87 -4.13 -9.33 0.51
N GLY A 88 -5.10 -9.65 -0.35
CA GLY A 88 -5.51 -11.06 -0.50
C GLY A 88 -6.46 -11.56 0.58
N VAL A 89 -6.97 -10.67 1.42
CA VAL A 89 -7.68 -11.02 2.65
C VAL A 89 -8.92 -10.14 2.81
N ALA A 90 -10.01 -10.54 2.15
CA ALA A 90 -11.31 -9.87 2.25
C ALA A 90 -12.03 -10.13 3.59
N ALA A 91 -11.65 -11.18 4.32
CA ALA A 91 -12.20 -11.50 5.63
C ALA A 91 -11.11 -11.99 6.59
N PRO A 92 -11.21 -11.70 7.90
CA PRO A 92 -10.20 -12.13 8.87
C PRO A 92 -10.03 -13.65 8.88
N ARG A 93 -8.79 -14.12 8.79
CA ARG A 93 -8.45 -15.54 8.79
C ARG A 93 -7.06 -15.77 9.36
N THR A 94 -6.79 -16.97 9.86
CA THR A 94 -5.43 -17.34 10.26
C THR A 94 -4.57 -17.58 9.03
N ILE A 95 -3.39 -16.97 9.01
CA ILE A 95 -2.35 -17.17 8.00
C ILE A 95 -1.13 -17.70 8.75
N PRO A 96 -0.73 -18.97 8.54
CA PRO A 96 0.46 -19.51 9.18
C PRO A 96 1.71 -18.77 8.71
N PRO A 97 2.80 -18.76 9.51
CA PRO A 97 4.05 -18.14 9.10
C PRO A 97 4.53 -18.65 7.73
N VAL A 98 4.68 -17.72 6.79
CA VAL A 98 5.14 -17.99 5.42
C VAL A 98 6.34 -17.10 5.11
N ARG A 99 7.35 -17.67 4.43
CA ARG A 99 8.47 -16.89 3.92
C ARG A 99 8.07 -16.23 2.61
N MET A 100 7.94 -14.91 2.65
CA MET A 100 7.51 -14.08 1.52
C MET A 100 8.61 -13.88 0.50
N LEU A 101 9.86 -13.71 0.96
CA LEU A 101 11.03 -13.60 0.07
C LEU A 101 12.28 -14.18 0.73
N ARG A 102 13.24 -14.51 -0.13
CA ARG A 102 14.62 -14.82 0.26
C ARG A 102 15.56 -14.28 -0.81
N GLU A 103 16.38 -13.31 -0.44
CA GLU A 103 17.26 -12.63 -1.39
C GLU A 103 18.69 -12.55 -0.86
N ARG A 104 19.67 -12.56 -1.77
CA ARG A 104 21.09 -12.40 -1.42
C ARG A 104 21.56 -10.99 -1.73
N VAL A 105 22.16 -10.33 -0.76
CA VAL A 105 22.82 -9.02 -0.93
C VAL A 105 24.25 -9.13 -0.43
N GLY A 106 25.21 -9.04 -1.36
CA GLY A 106 26.62 -9.32 -1.05
C GLY A 106 26.82 -10.76 -0.58
N ASP A 107 27.30 -10.93 0.64
CA ASP A 107 27.53 -12.21 1.30
C ASP A 107 26.43 -12.58 2.31
N GLN A 108 25.40 -11.73 2.45
CA GLN A 108 24.27 -11.93 3.35
C GLN A 108 23.03 -12.43 2.62
N VAL A 109 22.24 -13.23 3.32
CA VAL A 109 20.91 -13.66 2.87
C VAL A 109 19.86 -13.02 3.75
N TYR A 110 18.87 -12.40 3.12
CA TYR A 110 17.74 -11.75 3.75
C TYR A 110 16.49 -12.60 3.53
N GLU A 111 15.76 -12.87 4.59
CA GLU A 111 14.43 -13.47 4.51
C GLU A 111 13.40 -12.53 5.13
N TRP A 112 12.25 -12.42 4.48
CA TRP A 112 11.06 -11.80 5.06
C TRP A 112 10.01 -12.87 5.30
N TRP A 113 9.50 -12.92 6.52
CA TRP A 113 8.45 -13.80 6.95
C TRP A 113 7.22 -12.98 7.32
N SER A 114 6.04 -13.51 7.03
CA SER A 114 4.76 -12.91 7.42
C SER A 114 3.83 -13.98 7.99
N ALA A 115 3.07 -13.61 9.00
CA ALA A 115 1.98 -14.39 9.58
C ALA A 115 0.79 -13.46 9.85
N GLY A 116 -0.40 -14.03 10.02
CA GLY A 116 -1.59 -13.24 10.27
C GLY A 116 -2.61 -13.96 11.14
N ALA A 117 -3.34 -13.20 11.94
CA ALA A 117 -4.43 -13.70 12.76
C ALA A 117 -5.58 -12.69 12.83
N PRO A 118 -6.84 -13.13 12.98
CA PRO A 118 -7.95 -12.23 13.27
C PRO A 118 -7.70 -11.40 14.53
N SER A 119 -8.01 -10.10 14.49
CA SER A 119 -7.82 -9.18 15.62
C SER A 119 -9.05 -8.32 15.93
N GLY A 120 -10.23 -8.84 15.58
CA GLY A 120 -11.53 -8.19 15.77
C GLY A 120 -12.39 -8.26 14.51
N ALA A 121 -13.59 -7.66 14.57
CA ALA A 121 -14.50 -7.61 13.43
C ALA A 121 -13.84 -6.88 12.24
N GLY A 122 -13.72 -7.58 11.11
CA GLY A 122 -13.13 -7.03 9.88
C GLY A 122 -11.66 -6.60 10.00
N ARG A 123 -10.91 -7.14 10.98
CA ARG A 123 -9.50 -6.80 11.19
C ARG A 123 -8.59 -8.01 11.31
N MET A 124 -7.41 -7.87 10.76
CA MET A 124 -6.26 -8.75 10.88
C MET A 124 -5.16 -8.06 11.66
N ARG A 125 -4.45 -8.81 12.49
CA ARG A 125 -3.09 -8.50 12.91
C ARG A 125 -2.15 -9.25 11.99
N PHE A 126 -1.21 -8.54 11.39
CA PHE A 126 -0.08 -9.13 10.70
C PHE A 126 1.16 -9.02 11.56
N ASP A 127 1.94 -10.09 11.59
CA ASP A 127 3.25 -10.16 12.20
C ASP A 127 4.27 -10.38 11.09
N THR A 128 5.30 -9.54 11.03
CA THR A 128 6.37 -9.66 10.03
C THR A 128 7.71 -9.79 10.72
N THR A 129 8.58 -10.63 10.17
CA THR A 129 9.93 -10.83 10.69
C THR A 129 10.93 -10.79 9.53
N TRP A 130 11.89 -9.88 9.63
CA TRP A 130 13.05 -9.85 8.77
C TRP A 130 14.21 -10.56 9.45
N LYS A 131 14.82 -11.51 8.74
CA LYS A 131 16.00 -12.27 9.20
C LYS A 131 17.15 -12.07 8.26
N VAL A 132 18.34 -11.82 8.80
CA VAL A 132 19.57 -11.67 8.03
C VAL A 132 20.53 -12.77 8.46
N PHE A 133 21.05 -13.52 7.50
CA PHE A 133 21.99 -14.60 7.71
C PHE A 133 23.36 -14.21 7.14
N GLY A 134 24.40 -14.52 7.91
CA GLY A 134 25.78 -14.34 7.47
C GLY A 134 26.26 -15.45 6.51
N PRO A 135 27.49 -15.34 6.00
CA PRO A 135 28.02 -16.25 4.97
C PRO A 135 28.10 -17.71 5.40
N ALA A 136 28.40 -17.94 6.69
CA ALA A 136 28.52 -19.28 7.26
C ALA A 136 27.16 -20.01 7.38
N GLY A 137 26.04 -19.32 7.19
CA GLY A 137 24.70 -19.85 7.47
C GLY A 137 24.46 -20.07 8.97
N GLY A 138 23.32 -20.71 9.31
CA GLY A 138 22.94 -21.00 10.69
C GLY A 138 21.94 -19.99 11.26
N ALA A 139 22.16 -19.55 12.50
CA ALA A 139 21.27 -18.60 13.17
C ALA A 139 21.33 -17.21 12.50
N PRO A 140 20.23 -16.44 12.50
CA PRO A 140 20.24 -15.10 11.95
C PRO A 140 21.20 -14.22 12.75
N VAL A 141 22.05 -13.48 12.05
CA VAL A 141 22.93 -12.47 12.65
C VAL A 141 22.17 -11.20 13.02
N ARG A 142 21.00 -10.98 12.41
CA ARG A 142 20.03 -9.94 12.76
C ARG A 142 18.61 -10.45 12.55
N GLU A 143 17.72 -10.10 13.46
CA GLU A 143 16.29 -10.37 13.36
C GLU A 143 15.52 -9.14 13.84
N VAL A 144 14.51 -8.71 13.07
CA VAL A 144 13.62 -7.61 13.42
C VAL A 144 12.19 -8.07 13.19
N SER A 145 11.35 -7.92 14.19
CA SER A 145 9.93 -8.27 14.13
C SER A 145 9.05 -7.07 14.39
N GLU A 146 7.96 -6.95 13.65
CA GLU A 146 6.97 -5.89 13.78
C GLU A 146 5.56 -6.45 13.61
N SER A 147 4.59 -5.82 14.27
CA SER A 147 3.17 -6.16 14.17
C SER A 147 2.35 -4.93 13.81
N TYR A 148 1.37 -5.11 12.93
CA TYR A 148 0.44 -4.03 12.57
C TYR A 148 -0.99 -4.56 12.40
N GLN A 149 -1.96 -3.65 12.53
CA GLN A 149 -3.36 -3.93 12.24
C GLN A 149 -3.71 -3.56 10.81
N TRP A 150 -4.63 -4.33 10.23
CA TRP A 150 -5.13 -4.15 8.89
C TRP A 150 -6.63 -4.44 8.82
N HIS A 151 -7.41 -3.50 8.31
CA HIS A 151 -8.82 -3.68 7.96
C HIS A 151 -8.93 -4.54 6.69
N THR A 152 -9.61 -5.67 6.80
CA THR A 152 -9.82 -6.59 5.68
C THR A 152 -10.83 -6.00 4.70
N LEU A 153 -10.45 -5.94 3.43
CA LEU A 153 -11.22 -5.31 2.36
C LEU A 153 -11.05 -6.13 1.08
N GLY A 154 -12.16 -6.37 0.39
CA GLY A 154 -12.17 -6.84 -0.99
C GLY A 154 -12.56 -5.73 -1.98
N THR A 155 -12.46 -6.04 -3.28
CA THR A 155 -12.84 -5.12 -4.37
C THR A 155 -14.30 -4.65 -4.27
N ALA A 156 -15.22 -5.54 -3.84
CA ALA A 156 -16.63 -5.21 -3.66
C ALA A 156 -16.85 -4.20 -2.51
N ASP A 157 -16.09 -4.33 -1.42
CA ASP A 157 -16.18 -3.40 -0.28
C ASP A 157 -15.71 -2.00 -0.70
N LEU A 158 -14.62 -1.92 -1.49
CA LEU A 158 -14.15 -0.65 -2.04
C LEU A 158 -15.19 0.01 -2.94
N ALA A 159 -15.86 -0.76 -3.81
CA ALA A 159 -16.92 -0.23 -4.67
C ALA A 159 -18.08 0.34 -3.85
N ALA A 160 -18.55 -0.42 -2.86
CA ALA A 160 -19.65 -0.01 -1.98
C ALA A 160 -19.29 1.23 -1.15
N GLU A 161 -18.06 1.30 -0.62
CA GLU A 161 -17.62 2.40 0.25
C GLU A 161 -17.33 3.69 -0.52
N SER A 162 -16.68 3.58 -1.69
CA SER A 162 -16.30 4.74 -2.51
C SER A 162 -17.44 5.26 -3.40
N GLY A 163 -18.44 4.42 -3.70
CA GLY A 163 -19.45 4.69 -4.71
C GLY A 163 -18.91 4.65 -6.15
N LEU A 164 -17.68 4.18 -6.35
CA LEU A 164 -17.03 4.05 -7.66
C LEU A 164 -17.23 2.64 -8.21
N ALA A 165 -17.12 2.51 -9.53
CA ALA A 165 -16.99 1.18 -10.14
C ALA A 165 -15.60 0.64 -9.83
N ALA A 166 -15.52 -0.61 -9.36
CA ALA A 166 -14.26 -1.28 -9.05
C ALA A 166 -14.08 -2.51 -9.95
N GLU A 167 -12.90 -2.65 -10.53
CA GLU A 167 -12.49 -3.87 -11.23
C GLU A 167 -11.21 -4.43 -10.60
N GLN A 168 -11.13 -5.75 -10.47
CA GLN A 168 -9.91 -6.41 -10.02
C GLN A 168 -8.98 -6.59 -11.21
N VAL A 169 -7.72 -6.21 -11.04
CA VAL A 169 -6.63 -6.49 -11.97
C VAL A 169 -5.90 -7.72 -11.45
N THR A 170 -5.88 -8.76 -12.27
CA THR A 170 -5.25 -10.05 -11.96
C THR A 170 -3.97 -10.28 -12.74
N ASP A 171 -3.73 -9.51 -13.80
CA ASP A 171 -2.56 -9.60 -14.66
C ASP A 171 -2.17 -8.21 -15.19
N VAL A 172 -0.87 -7.94 -15.24
CA VAL A 172 -0.27 -6.78 -15.91
C VAL A 172 0.95 -7.28 -16.69
N ASP A 173 0.94 -7.05 -18.01
CA ASP A 173 2.00 -7.48 -18.94
C ASP A 173 2.35 -8.98 -18.85
N GLY A 174 1.35 -9.84 -18.66
CA GLY A 174 1.52 -11.29 -18.57
C GLY A 174 2.11 -11.75 -17.23
N ARG A 175 2.07 -10.89 -16.21
CA ARG A 175 2.47 -11.21 -14.84
C ARG A 175 1.27 -11.11 -13.93
N THR A 176 1.00 -12.19 -13.21
CA THR A 176 0.05 -12.19 -12.10
C THR A 176 0.45 -11.11 -11.10
N THR A 177 -0.47 -10.19 -10.82
CA THR A 177 -0.21 -9.09 -9.89
C THR A 177 -0.63 -9.45 -8.48
N ALA A 178 -0.19 -8.63 -7.53
CA ALA A 178 -0.88 -8.52 -6.25
C ALA A 178 -2.38 -8.20 -6.50
N GLU A 179 -3.23 -8.40 -5.48
CA GLU A 179 -4.64 -8.01 -5.59
C GLU A 179 -4.75 -6.49 -5.73
N ILE A 180 -4.84 -6.01 -6.96
CA ILE A 180 -5.00 -4.59 -7.27
C ILE A 180 -6.43 -4.38 -7.72
N ALA A 181 -7.09 -3.37 -7.18
CA ALA A 181 -8.38 -2.89 -7.65
C ALA A 181 -8.20 -1.55 -8.36
N ILE A 182 -8.86 -1.37 -9.50
CA ILE A 182 -8.97 -0.07 -10.17
C ILE A 182 -10.36 0.49 -9.91
N LEU A 183 -10.43 1.65 -9.26
CA LEU A 183 -11.66 2.40 -9.04
C LEU A 183 -11.79 3.49 -10.11
N ARG A 184 -12.98 3.64 -10.69
CA ARG A 184 -13.31 4.71 -11.64
C ARG A 184 -14.71 5.27 -11.37
N ARG A 185 -14.88 6.57 -11.51
CA ARG A 185 -16.22 7.18 -11.59
C ARG A 185 -16.82 6.76 -12.93
N ARG A 186 -18.03 6.19 -12.91
CA ARG A 186 -18.75 5.87 -14.16
C ARG A 186 -18.91 7.15 -15.00
N PRO A 187 -18.75 7.07 -16.33
CA PRO A 187 -19.18 8.15 -17.21
C PRO A 187 -20.66 8.47 -16.93
N ALA A 188 -21.00 9.76 -16.96
CA ALA A 188 -22.39 10.21 -16.90
C ALA A 188 -23.15 9.81 -18.16
#